data_AF-W6VBC8-F1
#
_entry.id   AF-W6VBC8-F1
#
_cell.length_a   1.000
_cell.length_b   1.000
_cell.length_c   1.000
_cell.angle_alpha   90.00
_cell.angle_beta   90.00
_cell.angle_gamma   90.00
#
_symmetry.space_group_name_H-M   'P 1'
#
loop_
_entity.id
_entity.type
_entity.pdbx_description
1 polymer ?
#
loop_
_entity_poly.entity_id
_entity_poly.type
_entity_poly.pdbx_seq_one_letter_code
_entity_poly.pdbx_strand_id
1 'polypeptide(L)'
;MILGVFEVVPRSEIMSRLGAYFTNFVKTALNTIHPNKVEEYPYEQYEAEYFICEHILELYHSFIFYKIANYYDMVYIPPAASSDTPSRERRVFSLFRFQGDVNDGIATFKHFAEVVHEMSKICGIYDVKVDKVWLEKVTAMCRRHPKWTFAHITACLNFPEALNHEKVTKWINTPDGDTGETPLHVALKVGGVETVQKILALKQTRLDICDAAGKTVLHVAVEENSLELLEASSDLLLPLKKICGGSDADWILLDIEPPASDENASVTQPFSVCQTTGFKNSNRIDIDAVNALGETCLYLAVRDASEAIVATLLRAGANPRAGTTDYFPIHVAVEKDRPCNEAMS
;
A
#
# COMPACT_ATOMS: atom_id res chain seq x y z
N MET A 1 8.11 64.22 -3.98
CA MET A 1 8.99 64.15 -5.17
C MET A 1 9.83 62.88 -5.08
N ILE A 2 9.26 61.72 -5.45
CA ILE A 2 10.00 60.56 -5.97
C ILE A 2 9.05 59.93 -6.99
N LEU A 3 9.26 60.27 -8.25
CA LEU A 3 8.62 59.67 -9.41
C LEU A 3 9.33 58.33 -9.66
N GLY A 4 8.70 57.23 -9.26
CA GLY A 4 9.11 55.88 -9.66
C GLY A 4 8.51 55.58 -11.03
N VAL A 5 9.35 55.62 -12.05
CA VAL A 5 9.02 55.29 -13.44
C VAL A 5 8.60 53.82 -13.48
N PHE A 6 7.30 53.54 -13.55
CA PHE A 6 6.83 52.27 -14.10
C PHE A 6 7.09 52.34 -15.60
N GLU A 7 8.21 51.75 -16.05
CA GLU A 7 8.38 51.43 -17.46
C GLU A 7 7.23 50.51 -17.88
N VAL A 8 6.31 51.06 -18.67
CA VAL A 8 5.29 50.28 -19.36
C VAL A 8 6.03 49.50 -20.45
N VAL A 9 6.51 48.31 -20.09
CA VAL A 9 7.14 47.40 -21.05
C VAL A 9 6.10 47.10 -22.16
N PRO A 10 6.41 47.35 -23.45
CA PRO A 10 5.48 47.11 -24.54
C PRO A 10 4.97 45.67 -24.55
N ARG A 11 3.67 45.47 -24.79
CA ARG A 11 3.05 44.15 -24.86
C ARG A 11 3.76 43.22 -25.87
N SER A 12 4.34 43.79 -26.93
CA SER A 12 5.18 43.09 -27.92
C SER A 12 6.51 42.59 -27.36
N GLU A 13 7.13 43.33 -26.44
CA GLU A 13 8.39 42.96 -25.79
C GLU A 13 8.17 41.92 -24.69
N ILE A 14 7.04 42.00 -23.98
CA ILE A 14 6.57 40.93 -23.08
C ILE A 14 6.30 39.65 -23.87
N MET A 15 5.59 39.72 -25.00
CA MET A 15 5.31 38.58 -25.88
C MET A 15 6.58 38.00 -26.51
N SER A 16 7.56 38.83 -26.89
CA SER A 16 8.85 38.39 -27.42
C SER A 16 9.71 37.70 -26.36
N ARG A 17 9.76 38.25 -25.14
CA ARG A 17 10.42 37.63 -23.99
C ARG A 17 9.76 36.30 -23.65
N LEU A 18 8.44 36.27 -23.50
CA LEU A 18 7.68 35.02 -23.27
C LEU A 18 7.92 34.00 -24.37
N GLY A 19 7.98 34.44 -25.64
CA GLY A 19 8.30 33.58 -26.77
C GLY A 19 9.70 32.97 -26.67
N ALA A 20 10.73 33.76 -26.38
CA ALA A 20 12.10 33.27 -26.21
C ALA A 20 12.23 32.31 -25.00
N TYR A 21 11.62 32.67 -23.86
CA TYR A 21 11.56 31.83 -22.67
C TYR A 21 10.86 30.49 -22.96
N PHE A 22 9.69 30.51 -23.61
CA PHE A 22 8.98 29.30 -24.00
C PHE A 22 9.79 28.44 -24.97
N THR A 23 10.47 29.06 -25.94
CA THR A 23 11.31 28.31 -26.89
C THR A 23 12.45 27.60 -26.17
N ASN A 24 13.04 28.21 -25.13
CA ASN A 24 14.06 27.59 -24.30
C ASN A 24 13.49 26.50 -23.38
N PHE A 25 12.31 26.73 -22.79
CA PHE A 25 11.58 25.73 -22.01
C PHE A 25 11.32 24.48 -22.85
N VAL A 26 10.73 24.62 -24.04
CA VAL A 26 10.46 23.52 -24.96
C VAL A 26 11.76 22.82 -25.41
N LYS A 27 12.82 23.56 -25.71
CA LYS A 27 14.13 22.96 -26.06
C LYS A 27 14.72 22.15 -24.92
N THR A 28 14.62 22.64 -23.69
CA THR A 28 15.10 21.93 -22.50
C THR A 28 14.25 20.70 -22.24
N ALA A 29 12.94 20.85 -22.34
CA ALA A 29 11.93 19.80 -22.23
C ALA A 29 12.16 18.66 -23.24
N LEU A 30 12.63 18.96 -24.46
CA LEU A 30 13.01 17.96 -25.47
C LEU A 30 14.30 17.20 -25.13
N ASN A 31 15.22 17.81 -24.39
CA ASN A 31 16.57 17.28 -24.15
C ASN A 31 16.77 16.67 -22.76
N THR A 32 15.87 16.93 -21.81
CA THR A 32 16.06 16.54 -20.40
C THR A 32 14.72 16.16 -19.75
N ILE A 33 14.18 15.01 -20.13
CA ILE A 33 12.99 14.47 -19.47
C ILE A 33 13.46 13.58 -18.33
N HIS A 34 13.10 13.95 -17.10
CA HIS A 34 13.16 13.06 -15.94
C HIS A 34 11.72 12.62 -15.62
N PRO A 35 11.27 11.45 -16.14
CA PRO A 35 9.87 11.05 -16.08
C PRO A 35 9.34 10.96 -14.65
N ASN A 36 10.20 10.51 -13.74
CA ASN A 36 9.83 10.09 -12.40
C ASN A 36 10.21 11.08 -11.29
N LYS A 37 10.81 12.21 -11.65
CA LYS A 37 11.32 13.20 -10.68
C LYS A 37 10.28 14.29 -10.48
N VAL A 38 9.93 14.53 -9.22
CA VAL A 38 9.09 15.67 -8.87
C VAL A 38 9.92 16.95 -8.95
N GLU A 39 9.44 17.93 -9.69
CA GLU A 39 10.08 19.23 -9.81
C GLU A 39 9.20 20.29 -9.17
N GLU A 40 9.83 21.17 -8.38
CA GLU A 40 9.17 22.24 -7.65
C GLU A 40 9.52 23.57 -8.32
N TYR A 41 8.49 24.36 -8.60
CA TYR A 41 8.63 25.67 -9.23
C TYR A 41 7.97 26.76 -8.38
N PRO A 42 8.53 27.98 -8.35
CA PRO A 42 7.79 29.16 -7.93
C PRO A 42 6.56 29.36 -8.83
N TYR A 43 5.45 29.79 -8.25
CA TYR A 43 4.19 29.97 -8.99
C TYR A 43 4.32 30.93 -10.19
N GLU A 44 5.16 31.97 -10.08
CA GLU A 44 5.42 32.94 -11.18
C GLU A 44 6.14 32.30 -12.37
N GLN A 45 7.07 31.37 -12.11
CA GLN A 45 7.76 30.63 -13.16
C GLN A 45 6.77 29.68 -13.86
N TYR A 46 5.97 28.97 -13.07
CA TYR A 46 4.90 28.12 -13.60
C TYR A 46 3.94 28.89 -14.51
N GLU A 47 3.44 30.05 -14.07
CA GLU A 47 2.55 30.86 -14.89
C GLU A 47 3.20 31.28 -16.21
N ALA A 48 4.48 31.67 -16.21
CA ALA A 48 5.17 32.07 -17.43
C ALA A 48 5.43 30.90 -18.40
N GLU A 49 5.83 29.73 -17.88
CA GLU A 49 6.21 28.56 -18.70
C GLU A 49 5.00 27.79 -19.24
N TYR A 50 3.95 27.63 -18.44
CA TYR A 50 2.78 26.83 -18.80
C TYR A 50 1.64 27.63 -19.45
N PHE A 51 1.74 28.97 -19.51
CA PHE A 51 0.67 29.85 -20.05
C PHE A 51 0.18 29.46 -21.45
N ILE A 52 1.08 28.98 -22.31
CA ILE A 52 0.76 28.60 -23.70
C ILE A 52 0.78 27.09 -23.94
N CYS A 53 0.94 26.28 -22.89
CA CYS A 53 0.86 24.83 -23.00
C CYS A 53 -0.58 24.38 -23.25
N GLU A 54 -0.75 23.32 -24.04
CA GLU A 54 -2.07 22.77 -24.33
C GLU A 54 -2.60 22.06 -23.07
N HIS A 55 -3.76 22.52 -22.59
CA HIS A 55 -4.43 21.99 -21.41
C HIS A 55 -5.33 20.81 -21.80
N ILE A 56 -4.97 19.60 -21.38
CA ILE A 56 -5.68 18.37 -21.75
C ILE A 56 -6.82 18.05 -20.78
N LEU A 57 -6.54 18.08 -19.47
CA LEU A 57 -7.53 17.73 -18.44
C LEU A 57 -7.19 18.41 -17.11
N GLU A 58 -8.23 18.91 -16.43
CA GLU A 58 -8.14 19.43 -15.06
C GLU A 58 -8.95 18.55 -14.13
N LEU A 59 -8.40 18.25 -12.95
CA LEU A 59 -9.10 17.53 -11.88
C LEU A 59 -8.96 18.30 -10.56
N TYR A 60 -10.06 18.35 -9.82
CA TYR A 60 -10.14 18.92 -8.47
C TYR A 60 -9.67 20.38 -8.32
N HIS A 61 -9.55 21.13 -9.42
CA HIS A 61 -9.01 22.50 -9.46
C HIS A 61 -7.59 22.65 -8.91
N SER A 62 -6.84 21.55 -8.84
CA SER A 62 -5.47 21.52 -8.32
C SER A 62 -4.56 20.64 -9.15
N PHE A 63 -5.08 19.81 -10.05
CA PHE A 63 -4.29 18.94 -10.89
C PHE A 63 -4.57 19.25 -12.34
N ILE A 64 -3.51 19.47 -13.12
CA ILE A 64 -3.61 19.80 -14.53
C ILE A 64 -2.70 18.87 -15.32
N PHE A 65 -3.24 18.32 -16.41
CA PHE A 65 -2.50 17.53 -17.38
C PHE A 65 -2.22 18.37 -18.63
N TYR A 66 -0.96 18.74 -18.82
CA TYR A 66 -0.50 19.53 -19.95
C TYR A 66 0.11 18.66 -21.03
N LYS A 67 -0.01 19.08 -22.29
CA LYS A 67 0.81 18.57 -23.38
C LYS A 67 1.93 19.56 -23.70
N ILE A 68 3.16 19.07 -23.60
CA ILE A 68 4.40 19.84 -23.77
C ILE A 68 5.22 19.17 -24.86
N ALA A 69 5.21 19.77 -26.06
CA ALA A 69 5.88 19.23 -27.24
C ALA A 69 5.51 17.77 -27.52
N ASN A 70 6.38 16.82 -27.16
CA ASN A 70 6.25 15.39 -27.41
C ASN A 70 5.92 14.54 -26.16
N TYR A 71 5.65 15.15 -25.01
CA TYR A 71 5.26 14.46 -23.79
C TYR A 71 4.13 15.20 -23.07
N TYR A 72 3.62 14.58 -22.02
CA TYR A 72 2.60 15.14 -21.14
C TYR A 72 3.15 15.34 -19.74
N ASP A 73 2.74 16.42 -19.08
CA ASP A 73 3.18 16.75 -17.73
C ASP A 73 1.99 16.87 -16.78
N MET A 74 2.11 16.23 -15.63
CA MET A 74 1.10 16.23 -14.57
C MET A 74 1.51 17.24 -13.51
N VAL A 75 0.83 18.38 -13.47
CA VAL A 75 1.14 19.48 -12.57
C VAL A 75 0.14 19.51 -11.42
N TYR A 76 0.66 19.59 -10.19
CA TYR A 76 -0.10 19.82 -8.97
C TYR A 76 0.13 21.23 -8.46
N ILE A 77 -0.98 21.95 -8.27
CA ILE A 77 -1.06 23.31 -7.76
C ILE A 77 -1.78 23.21 -6.41
N PRO A 78 -1.04 23.20 -5.29
CA PRO A 78 -1.63 23.23 -3.97
C PRO A 78 -2.59 24.42 -3.81
N PRO A 79 -3.70 24.24 -3.10
CA PRO A 79 -4.59 25.36 -2.77
C PRO A 79 -3.83 26.41 -1.96
N ALA A 80 -4.12 27.69 -2.20
CA ALA A 80 -3.50 28.77 -1.43
C ALA A 80 -3.89 28.66 0.06
N ALA A 81 -2.93 28.84 0.95
CA ALA A 81 -3.17 28.78 2.40
C ALA A 81 -4.14 29.89 2.87
N SER A 82 -4.07 31.06 2.23
CA SER A 82 -5.01 32.17 2.38
C SER A 82 -5.16 32.93 1.06
N SER A 83 -6.21 33.75 0.92
CA SER A 83 -6.36 34.71 -0.18
C SER A 83 -5.16 35.65 -0.34
N ASP A 84 -4.46 35.90 0.76
CA ASP A 84 -3.38 36.88 0.85
C ASP A 84 -1.98 36.24 0.69
N THR A 85 -1.92 34.94 0.39
CA THR A 85 -0.63 34.25 0.21
C THR A 85 0.06 34.82 -1.03
N PRO A 86 1.24 35.46 -0.89
CA PRO A 86 1.89 36.09 -2.03
C PRO A 86 2.37 35.02 -3.03
N SER A 87 2.31 35.35 -4.32
CA SER A 87 2.74 34.47 -5.44
C SER A 87 4.11 33.83 -5.22
N ARG A 88 5.07 34.60 -4.68
CA ARG A 88 6.44 34.16 -4.38
C ARG A 88 6.55 33.02 -3.36
N GLU A 89 5.55 32.85 -2.49
CA GLU A 89 5.51 31.80 -1.47
C GLU A 89 4.74 30.57 -1.95
N ARG A 90 3.94 30.71 -3.02
CA ARG A 90 3.24 29.59 -3.65
C ARG A 90 4.24 28.72 -4.42
N ARG A 91 4.06 27.42 -4.29
CA ARG A 91 4.84 26.39 -4.99
C ARG A 91 3.92 25.55 -5.86
N VAL A 92 4.43 25.16 -7.01
CA VAL A 92 3.76 24.28 -7.98
C VAL A 92 4.68 23.11 -8.23
N PHE A 93 4.12 21.92 -8.38
CA PHE A 93 4.88 20.69 -8.52
C PHE A 93 4.55 19.99 -9.83
N SER A 94 5.55 19.78 -10.70
CA SER A 94 5.44 18.78 -11.76
C SER A 94 5.69 17.41 -11.14
N LEU A 95 4.67 16.55 -11.14
CA LEU A 95 4.68 15.26 -10.45
C LEU A 95 5.25 14.14 -11.31
N PHE A 96 4.89 14.13 -12.60
CA PHE A 96 5.21 13.03 -13.50
C PHE A 96 5.12 13.48 -14.95
N ARG A 97 6.10 13.04 -15.75
CA ARG A 97 6.13 13.29 -17.21
C ARG A 97 5.94 11.98 -17.94
N PHE A 98 4.96 11.95 -18.84
CA PHE A 98 4.53 10.76 -19.56
C PHE A 98 4.78 10.91 -21.07
N GLN A 99 5.35 9.89 -21.69
CA GLN A 99 5.51 9.82 -23.14
C GLN A 99 4.84 8.54 -23.64
N GLY A 100 3.82 8.69 -24.48
CA GLY A 100 3.00 7.56 -24.95
C GLY A 100 1.63 8.02 -25.45
N ASP A 101 0.69 7.09 -25.48
CA ASP A 101 -0.69 7.38 -25.85
C ASP A 101 -1.38 8.29 -24.81
N VAL A 102 -2.12 9.28 -25.28
CA VAL A 102 -2.78 10.26 -24.40
C VAL A 102 -3.76 9.60 -23.43
N ASN A 103 -4.43 8.51 -23.82
CA ASN A 103 -5.43 7.86 -22.99
C ASN A 103 -4.78 7.10 -21.83
N ASP A 104 -3.64 6.46 -22.07
CA ASP A 104 -2.84 5.81 -21.03
C ASP A 104 -2.31 6.84 -20.02
N GLY A 105 -1.85 8.00 -20.54
CA GLY A 105 -1.46 9.14 -19.72
C GLY A 105 -2.61 9.69 -18.87
N ILE A 106 -3.81 9.83 -19.45
CA ILE A 106 -5.01 10.28 -18.74
C ILE A 106 -5.43 9.28 -17.65
N ALA A 107 -5.37 7.97 -17.90
CA ALA A 107 -5.71 6.96 -16.90
C ALA A 107 -4.76 7.04 -15.69
N THR A 108 -3.45 7.13 -15.95
CA THR A 108 -2.42 7.32 -14.92
C THR A 108 -2.64 8.64 -14.16
N PHE A 109 -2.94 9.72 -14.88
CA PHE A 109 -3.20 11.04 -14.30
C PHE A 109 -4.39 11.04 -13.36
N LYS A 110 -5.52 10.43 -13.77
CA LYS A 110 -6.72 10.32 -12.93
C LYS A 110 -6.41 9.61 -11.61
N HIS A 111 -5.69 8.48 -11.67
CA HIS A 111 -5.34 7.71 -10.49
C HIS A 111 -4.45 8.50 -9.52
N PHE A 112 -3.37 9.11 -10.03
CA PHE A 112 -2.47 9.93 -9.22
C PHE A 112 -3.18 11.12 -8.60
N ALA A 113 -4.00 11.83 -9.39
CA ALA A 113 -4.76 12.98 -8.91
C ALA A 113 -5.74 12.58 -7.81
N GLU A 114 -6.45 11.46 -7.95
CA GLU A 114 -7.36 10.94 -6.91
C GLU A 114 -6.61 10.66 -5.60
N VAL A 115 -5.52 9.90 -5.67
CA VAL A 115 -4.72 9.55 -4.49
C VAL A 115 -4.15 10.79 -3.81
N VAL A 116 -3.45 11.64 -4.56
CA VAL A 116 -2.74 12.80 -3.99
C VAL A 116 -3.75 13.81 -3.45
N HIS A 117 -4.88 14.01 -4.13
CA HIS A 117 -5.96 14.89 -3.65
C HIS A 117 -6.52 14.42 -2.31
N GLU A 118 -6.92 13.15 -2.22
CA GLU A 118 -7.54 12.65 -1.00
C GLU A 118 -6.54 12.60 0.16
N MET A 119 -5.31 12.16 -0.12
CA MET A 119 -4.26 12.17 0.89
C MET A 119 -3.87 13.59 1.33
N SER A 120 -3.82 14.56 0.42
CA SER A 120 -3.53 15.95 0.76
C SER A 120 -4.58 16.54 1.71
N LYS A 121 -5.86 16.22 1.51
CA LYS A 121 -6.93 16.61 2.45
C LYS A 121 -6.73 16.01 3.82
N ILE A 122 -6.43 14.72 3.89
CA ILE A 122 -6.18 14.02 5.15
C ILE A 122 -4.96 14.62 5.86
N CYS A 123 -3.87 14.85 5.13
CA CYS A 123 -2.68 15.51 5.64
C CYS A 123 -3.00 16.90 6.21
N GLY A 124 -3.85 17.68 5.55
CA GLY A 124 -4.30 18.99 6.04
C GLY A 124 -5.10 18.93 7.36
N ILE A 125 -5.83 17.85 7.62
CA ILE A 125 -6.55 17.65 8.90
C ILE A 125 -5.57 17.39 10.06
N TYR A 126 -4.48 16.67 9.79
CA TYR A 126 -3.50 16.25 10.79
C TYR A 126 -2.21 17.08 10.78
N ASP A 127 -2.22 18.25 10.13
CA ASP A 127 -1.07 19.14 10.00
C ASP A 127 0.20 18.47 9.44
N VAL A 128 0.02 17.46 8.59
CA VAL A 128 1.12 16.80 7.87
C VAL A 128 1.46 17.62 6.64
N LYS A 129 2.71 18.07 6.56
CA LYS A 129 3.19 18.89 5.44
C LYS A 129 3.27 18.06 4.15
N VAL A 130 2.54 18.49 3.12
CA VAL A 130 2.64 17.96 1.75
C VAL A 130 3.71 18.75 1.00
N ASP A 131 4.96 18.33 1.15
CA ASP A 131 6.09 18.93 0.44
C ASP A 131 6.59 18.04 -0.71
N LYS A 132 7.64 18.49 -1.39
CA LYS A 132 8.26 17.76 -2.49
C LYS A 132 8.63 16.33 -2.10
N VAL A 133 9.22 16.11 -0.92
CA VAL A 133 9.69 14.78 -0.49
C VAL A 133 8.51 13.84 -0.30
N TRP A 134 7.44 14.35 0.32
CA TRP A 134 6.21 13.60 0.48
C TRP A 134 5.58 13.24 -0.89
N LEU A 135 5.52 14.21 -1.81
CA LEU A 135 4.99 14.00 -3.17
C LEU A 135 5.82 13.00 -3.96
N GLU A 136 7.15 13.03 -3.87
CA GLU A 136 8.05 12.04 -4.49
C GLU A 136 7.77 10.63 -3.96
N LYS A 137 7.56 10.49 -2.65
CA LYS A 137 7.25 9.20 -2.03
C LYS A 137 5.92 8.65 -2.56
N VAL A 138 4.85 9.46 -2.53
CA VAL A 138 3.50 9.04 -2.97
C VAL A 138 3.43 8.75 -4.46
N THR A 139 3.97 9.64 -5.30
CA THR A 139 3.99 9.41 -6.76
C THR A 139 4.84 8.19 -7.13
N ALA A 140 5.90 7.88 -6.38
CA ALA A 140 6.66 6.65 -6.57
C ALA A 140 5.85 5.39 -6.21
N MET A 141 5.01 5.44 -5.17
CA MET A 141 4.10 4.35 -4.82
C MET A 141 3.04 4.13 -5.92
N CYS A 142 2.35 5.18 -6.37
CA CYS A 142 1.36 5.09 -7.44
C CYS A 142 1.96 4.53 -8.74
N ARG A 143 3.24 4.81 -9.01
CA ARG A 143 3.91 4.26 -10.20
C ARG A 143 4.24 2.78 -10.08
N ARG A 144 4.72 2.35 -8.90
CA ARG A 144 5.06 0.95 -8.64
C ARG A 144 3.80 0.08 -8.53
N HIS A 145 2.71 0.67 -8.05
CA HIS A 145 1.45 0.00 -7.82
C HIS A 145 0.28 0.84 -8.38
N PRO A 146 0.03 0.79 -9.71
CA PRO A 146 -0.98 1.62 -10.37
C PRO A 146 -2.42 1.36 -9.94
N LYS A 147 -2.66 0.25 -9.25
CA LYS A 147 -3.99 -0.17 -8.76
C LYS A 147 -4.17 0.06 -7.26
N TRP A 148 -3.14 0.54 -6.56
CA TRP A 148 -3.22 0.80 -5.12
C TRP A 148 -4.18 1.94 -4.80
N THR A 149 -5.19 1.64 -3.99
CA THR A 149 -6.05 2.67 -3.42
C THR A 149 -5.28 3.54 -2.42
N PHE A 150 -5.82 4.71 -2.08
CA PHE A 150 -5.25 5.56 -1.03
C PHE A 150 -5.21 4.87 0.35
N ALA A 151 -5.99 3.80 0.57
CA ALA A 151 -5.89 2.96 1.77
C ALA A 151 -4.60 2.13 1.78
N HIS A 152 -4.18 1.55 0.65
CA HIS A 152 -2.88 0.88 0.52
C HIS A 152 -1.73 1.87 0.75
N ILE A 153 -1.87 3.08 0.22
CA ILE A 153 -0.86 4.13 0.37
C ILE A 153 -0.80 4.61 1.82
N THR A 154 -1.94 4.75 2.50
CA THR A 154 -2.00 5.04 3.95
C THR A 154 -1.26 3.98 4.76
N ALA A 155 -1.52 2.69 4.46
CA ALA A 155 -0.84 1.57 5.08
C ALA A 155 0.67 1.59 4.83
N CYS A 156 1.08 1.83 3.58
CA CYS A 156 2.49 1.87 3.18
C CYS A 156 3.26 3.07 3.75
N LEU A 157 2.57 4.20 3.94
CA LEU A 157 3.13 5.38 4.59
C LEU A 157 3.30 5.20 6.10
N ASN A 158 2.74 4.14 6.70
CA ASN A 158 2.57 3.99 8.14
C ASN A 158 1.94 5.25 8.75
N PHE A 159 0.78 5.66 8.22
CA PHE A 159 0.07 6.87 8.64
C PHE A 159 -1.21 6.50 9.42
N PRO A 160 -1.09 6.20 10.72
CA PRO A 160 -2.18 5.60 11.50
C PRO A 160 -3.34 6.58 11.76
N GLU A 161 -3.11 7.90 11.80
CA GLU A 161 -4.17 8.91 11.99
C GLU A 161 -5.13 9.00 10.80
N ALA A 162 -4.63 8.75 9.58
CA ALA A 162 -5.46 8.75 8.38
C ALA A 162 -6.56 7.67 8.42
N LEU A 163 -6.38 6.61 9.21
CA LEU A 163 -7.38 5.56 9.41
C LEU A 163 -8.62 6.02 10.18
N ASN A 164 -8.62 7.22 10.79
CA ASN A 164 -9.83 7.80 11.36
C ASN A 164 -10.75 8.41 10.28
N HIS A 165 -10.25 8.59 9.05
CA HIS A 165 -11.01 9.20 7.98
C HIS A 165 -11.94 8.17 7.33
N GLU A 166 -13.25 8.46 7.28
CA GLU A 166 -14.29 7.54 6.82
C GLU A 166 -13.95 6.92 5.46
N LYS A 167 -13.48 7.72 4.50
CA LYS A 167 -13.12 7.21 3.18
C LYS A 167 -11.99 6.18 3.24
N VAL A 168 -10.97 6.35 4.08
CA VAL A 168 -9.87 5.38 4.19
C VAL A 168 -10.42 4.06 4.70
N THR A 169 -11.23 4.13 5.75
CA THR A 169 -11.82 2.93 6.36
C THR A 169 -12.79 2.18 5.44
N LYS A 170 -13.40 2.86 4.47
CA LYS A 170 -14.29 2.24 3.47
C LYS A 170 -13.53 1.32 2.51
N TRP A 171 -12.27 1.66 2.19
CA TRP A 171 -11.44 0.90 1.25
C TRP A 171 -10.44 -0.03 1.95
N ILE A 172 -10.56 -0.23 3.27
CA ILE A 172 -9.57 -0.96 4.07
C ILE A 172 -9.48 -2.45 3.75
N ASN A 173 -10.53 -3.01 3.13
CA ASN A 173 -10.60 -4.41 2.73
C ASN A 173 -10.44 -4.60 1.22
N THR A 174 -10.19 -3.54 0.45
CA THR A 174 -10.09 -3.65 -1.00
C THR A 174 -8.77 -4.33 -1.34
N PRO A 175 -8.78 -5.51 -2.00
CA PRO A 175 -7.55 -6.12 -2.46
C PRO A 175 -7.01 -5.35 -3.67
N ASP A 176 -5.69 -5.27 -3.75
CA ASP A 176 -4.98 -4.80 -4.92
C ASP A 176 -5.27 -5.70 -6.13
N GLY A 177 -5.44 -5.09 -7.29
CA GLY A 177 -5.87 -5.81 -8.49
C GLY A 177 -4.76 -6.60 -9.19
N ASP A 178 -3.50 -6.50 -8.76
CA ASP A 178 -2.37 -7.27 -9.30
C ASP A 178 -1.89 -8.33 -8.31
N THR A 179 -1.68 -7.94 -7.05
CA THR A 179 -1.14 -8.80 -6.00
C THR A 179 -2.21 -9.46 -5.13
N GLY A 180 -3.45 -8.97 -5.15
CA GLY A 180 -4.50 -9.39 -4.22
C GLY A 180 -4.31 -8.89 -2.78
N GLU A 181 -3.24 -8.14 -2.50
CA GLU A 181 -2.92 -7.66 -1.16
C GLU A 181 -3.97 -6.66 -0.68
N THR A 182 -4.42 -6.78 0.56
CA THR A 182 -5.21 -5.72 1.20
C THR A 182 -4.29 -4.68 1.85
N PRO A 183 -4.79 -3.49 2.21
CA PRO A 183 -4.05 -2.52 3.02
C PRO A 183 -3.42 -3.11 4.28
N LEU A 184 -4.06 -4.10 4.91
CA LEU A 184 -3.51 -4.79 6.07
C LEU A 184 -2.27 -5.65 5.71
N HIS A 185 -2.27 -6.34 4.57
CA HIS A 185 -1.08 -7.06 4.09
C HIS A 185 0.09 -6.08 3.86
N VAL A 186 -0.18 -4.92 3.25
CA VAL A 186 0.84 -3.89 3.01
C VAL A 186 1.37 -3.32 4.33
N ALA A 187 0.51 -3.05 5.30
CA ALA A 187 0.92 -2.54 6.62
C ALA A 187 1.85 -3.53 7.36
N LEU A 188 1.56 -4.83 7.25
CA LEU A 188 2.40 -5.89 7.82
C LEU A 188 3.79 -5.93 7.15
N LYS A 189 3.85 -5.88 5.82
CA LYS A 189 5.12 -5.86 5.06
C LYS A 189 5.99 -4.64 5.34
N VAL A 190 5.35 -3.49 5.63
CA VAL A 190 6.08 -2.28 6.02
C VAL A 190 6.53 -2.31 7.48
N GLY A 191 5.95 -3.19 8.31
CA GLY A 191 6.25 -3.28 9.74
C GLY A 191 5.65 -2.15 10.58
N GLY A 192 4.58 -1.52 10.09
CA GLY A 192 3.90 -0.42 10.78
C GLY A 192 3.00 -0.90 11.92
N VAL A 193 3.58 -1.23 13.08
CA VAL A 193 2.86 -1.81 14.24
C VAL A 193 1.62 -1.01 14.62
N GLU A 194 1.73 0.31 14.76
CA GLU A 194 0.61 1.19 15.13
C GLU A 194 -0.49 1.19 14.06
N THR A 195 -0.10 1.23 12.78
CA THR A 195 -1.04 1.17 11.65
C THR A 195 -1.76 -0.18 11.64
N VAL A 196 -1.05 -1.28 11.85
CA VAL A 196 -1.64 -2.63 11.95
C VAL A 196 -2.67 -2.68 13.09
N GLN A 197 -2.31 -2.22 14.30
CA GLN A 197 -3.23 -2.18 15.44
C GLN A 197 -4.48 -1.36 15.14
N LYS A 198 -4.32 -0.16 14.55
CA LYS A 198 -5.48 0.67 14.20
C LYS A 198 -6.37 0.02 13.15
N ILE A 199 -5.79 -0.63 12.13
CA ILE A 199 -6.58 -1.36 11.12
C ILE A 199 -7.37 -2.50 11.79
N LEU A 200 -6.75 -3.28 12.68
CA LEU A 200 -7.41 -4.39 13.37
C LEU A 200 -8.52 -3.93 14.32
N ALA A 201 -8.38 -2.74 14.91
CA ALA A 201 -9.40 -2.14 15.76
C ALA A 201 -10.65 -1.66 14.98
N LEU A 202 -10.57 -1.55 13.64
CA LEU A 202 -11.73 -1.17 12.83
C LEU A 202 -12.73 -2.33 12.72
N LYS A 203 -13.99 -2.07 13.04
CA LYS A 203 -15.06 -3.09 13.07
C LYS A 203 -15.28 -3.79 11.73
N GLN A 204 -15.07 -3.06 10.63
CA GLN A 204 -15.26 -3.55 9.27
C GLN A 204 -14.08 -4.36 8.74
N THR A 205 -12.95 -4.42 9.45
CA THR A 205 -11.74 -5.09 8.95
C THR A 205 -11.99 -6.58 8.77
N ARG A 206 -11.64 -7.07 7.58
CA ARG A 206 -11.77 -8.46 7.18
C ARG A 206 -10.41 -9.12 7.11
N LEU A 207 -10.32 -10.29 7.72
CA LEU A 207 -9.09 -11.06 7.86
C LEU A 207 -9.13 -12.37 7.05
N ASP A 208 -10.26 -12.64 6.39
CA ASP A 208 -10.49 -13.78 5.51
C ASP A 208 -10.00 -13.55 4.08
N ILE A 209 -9.59 -12.33 3.74
CA ILE A 209 -9.08 -11.97 2.42
C ILE A 209 -7.62 -12.42 2.31
N CYS A 210 -7.31 -13.12 1.22
CA CYS A 210 -5.96 -13.60 0.92
C CYS A 210 -5.40 -12.91 -0.31
N ASP A 211 -4.07 -12.83 -0.38
CA ASP A 211 -3.37 -12.34 -1.57
C ASP A 211 -3.45 -13.35 -2.75
N ALA A 212 -2.83 -13.00 -3.88
CA ALA A 212 -2.79 -13.83 -5.08
C ALA A 212 -2.03 -15.16 -4.89
N ALA A 213 -1.17 -15.26 -3.87
CA ALA A 213 -0.50 -16.50 -3.46
C ALA A 213 -1.34 -17.31 -2.45
N GLY A 214 -2.58 -16.88 -2.16
CA GLY A 214 -3.45 -17.49 -1.17
C GLY A 214 -2.99 -17.25 0.27
N LYS A 215 -2.05 -16.33 0.51
CA LYS A 215 -1.55 -16.02 1.84
C LYS A 215 -2.58 -15.17 2.58
N THR A 216 -2.91 -15.59 3.79
CA THR A 216 -3.65 -14.77 4.75
C THR A 216 -2.71 -13.73 5.39
N VAL A 217 -3.29 -12.75 6.08
CA VAL A 217 -2.55 -11.78 6.89
C VAL A 217 -1.64 -12.44 7.94
N LEU A 218 -2.00 -13.62 8.47
CA LEU A 218 -1.12 -14.36 9.39
C LEU A 218 0.11 -14.95 8.69
N HIS A 219 -0.04 -15.46 7.46
CA HIS A 219 1.12 -15.94 6.69
C HIS A 219 2.11 -14.82 6.48
N VAL A 220 1.63 -13.63 6.07
CA VAL A 220 2.50 -12.46 5.87
C VAL A 220 3.15 -12.01 7.19
N ALA A 221 2.39 -11.97 8.30
CA ALA A 221 2.97 -11.59 9.59
C ALA A 221 4.08 -12.54 10.08
N VAL A 222 3.95 -13.85 9.78
CA VAL A 222 4.98 -14.85 10.08
C VAL A 222 6.20 -14.71 9.17
N GLU A 223 6.00 -14.47 7.87
CA GLU A 223 7.09 -14.29 6.91
C GLU A 223 7.94 -13.06 7.18
N GLU A 224 7.34 -11.97 7.68
CA GLU A 224 8.08 -10.78 8.11
C GLU A 224 8.89 -11.02 9.40
N ASN A 225 8.74 -12.19 10.03
CA ASN A 225 9.47 -12.64 11.21
C ASN A 225 9.46 -11.62 12.37
N SER A 226 8.38 -10.85 12.48
CA SER A 226 8.25 -9.81 13.49
C SER A 226 7.31 -10.27 14.58
N LEU A 227 7.91 -10.70 15.70
CA LEU A 227 7.17 -11.10 16.90
C LEU A 227 6.32 -9.94 17.43
N GLU A 228 6.83 -8.70 17.36
CA GLU A 228 6.07 -7.50 17.75
C GLU A 228 4.84 -7.30 16.87
N LEU A 229 4.92 -7.54 15.55
CA LEU A 229 3.75 -7.46 14.69
C LEU A 229 2.74 -8.55 15.01
N LEU A 230 3.19 -9.77 15.33
CA LEU A 230 2.31 -10.88 15.73
C LEU A 230 1.66 -10.66 17.11
N GLU A 231 2.36 -10.04 18.06
CA GLU A 231 1.84 -9.71 19.39
C GLU A 231 0.96 -8.46 19.39
N ALA A 232 1.30 -7.45 18.58
CA ALA A 232 0.42 -6.30 18.31
C ALA A 232 -0.85 -6.74 17.59
N SER A 233 -0.72 -7.80 16.81
CA SER A 233 -1.77 -8.63 16.27
C SER A 233 -2.34 -9.62 17.29
N SER A 234 -2.20 -9.41 18.60
CA SER A 234 -2.79 -10.30 19.60
C SER A 234 -4.29 -10.43 19.44
N ASP A 235 -4.98 -9.44 18.86
CA ASP A 235 -6.37 -9.54 18.39
C ASP A 235 -6.56 -10.59 17.28
N LEU A 236 -5.57 -10.77 16.39
CA LEU A 236 -5.55 -11.85 15.40
C LEU A 236 -5.36 -13.24 16.06
N LEU A 237 -4.53 -13.30 17.09
CA LEU A 237 -4.14 -14.55 17.77
C LEU A 237 -4.88 -14.77 19.09
N LEU A 238 -5.93 -13.99 19.38
CA LEU A 238 -6.68 -14.11 20.62
C LEU A 238 -7.12 -15.56 20.73
N PRO A 239 -6.77 -16.23 21.84
CA PRO A 239 -7.10 -17.62 21.97
C PRO A 239 -8.63 -17.72 21.88
N LEU A 240 -9.09 -18.80 21.26
CA LEU A 240 -10.46 -19.33 21.35
C LEU A 240 -10.87 -19.63 22.82
N LYS A 241 -10.36 -18.89 23.82
CA LYS A 241 -10.53 -19.08 25.26
C LYS A 241 -11.77 -18.39 25.83
N LYS A 242 -12.50 -17.56 25.06
CA LYS A 242 -13.76 -16.97 25.55
C LYS A 242 -15.00 -17.86 25.36
N ILE A 243 -14.84 -19.17 25.10
CA ILE A 243 -15.96 -20.13 25.07
C ILE A 243 -15.87 -21.17 26.20
N CYS A 244 -14.73 -21.37 26.85
CA CYS A 244 -14.62 -22.36 27.92
C CYS A 244 -14.66 -21.69 29.29
N GLY A 245 -15.86 -21.48 29.83
CA GLY A 245 -16.02 -21.39 31.28
C GLY A 245 -15.71 -22.76 31.86
N GLY A 246 -14.44 -23.01 32.19
CA GLY A 246 -13.97 -24.30 32.69
C GLY A 246 -12.55 -24.14 33.23
N SER A 247 -12.34 -24.71 34.41
CA SER A 247 -11.20 -24.59 35.31
C SER A 247 -9.82 -24.74 34.67
N ASP A 248 -8.86 -24.06 35.31
CA ASP A 248 -7.43 -24.12 35.08
C ASP A 248 -6.87 -25.55 35.23
N ALA A 249 -6.86 -26.33 34.14
CA ALA A 249 -5.93 -27.44 33.85
C ALA A 249 -6.45 -28.20 32.62
N ASP A 250 -5.99 -27.83 31.42
CA ASP A 250 -5.89 -28.72 30.26
C ASP A 250 -5.10 -27.94 29.20
N TRP A 251 -3.78 -27.89 29.41
CA TRP A 251 -2.83 -27.47 28.40
C TRP A 251 -2.12 -28.74 27.92
N ILE A 252 -2.10 -28.93 26.60
CA ILE A 252 -1.43 -30.05 25.92
C ILE A 252 -2.08 -31.42 26.19
N LEU A 253 -3.11 -31.76 25.42
CA LEU A 253 -3.32 -33.15 25.03
C LEU A 253 -3.57 -33.22 23.52
N LEU A 254 -2.62 -33.85 22.85
CA LEU A 254 -2.68 -34.35 21.48
C LEU A 254 -3.78 -35.41 21.37
N ASP A 255 -5.06 -35.01 21.35
CA ASP A 255 -6.11 -35.92 20.90
C ASP A 255 -6.18 -35.86 19.37
N ILE A 256 -5.35 -36.74 18.80
CA ILE A 256 -5.37 -37.18 17.42
C ILE A 256 -6.66 -37.98 17.24
N GLU A 257 -7.74 -37.34 16.78
CA GLU A 257 -8.79 -38.05 16.07
C GLU A 257 -8.47 -38.02 14.56
N PRO A 258 -8.40 -39.18 13.88
CA PRO A 258 -8.18 -39.22 12.44
C PRO A 258 -9.38 -38.57 11.74
N PRO A 259 -9.19 -37.84 10.63
CA PRO A 259 -10.33 -37.32 9.87
C PRO A 259 -11.18 -38.49 9.42
N ALA A 260 -12.47 -38.42 9.74
CA ALA A 260 -13.48 -39.35 9.26
C ALA A 260 -13.37 -39.45 7.72
N SER A 261 -13.23 -40.67 7.24
CA SER A 261 -13.22 -41.02 5.83
C SER A 261 -14.60 -40.78 5.24
N ASP A 262 -14.86 -39.58 4.73
CA ASP A 262 -15.96 -39.36 3.80
C ASP A 262 -15.53 -39.80 2.39
N GLU A 263 -15.68 -41.10 2.15
CA GLU A 263 -15.75 -41.68 0.81
C GLU A 263 -17.01 -41.16 0.11
N ASN A 264 -16.98 -39.93 -0.41
CA ASN A 264 -17.75 -39.46 -1.57
C ASN A 264 -17.69 -37.94 -1.73
N ALA A 265 -16.64 -37.45 -2.40
CA ALA A 265 -16.74 -36.19 -3.12
C ALA A 265 -16.00 -36.32 -4.45
N SER A 266 -16.78 -36.44 -5.52
CA SER A 266 -16.32 -36.60 -6.89
C SER A 266 -15.36 -35.48 -7.30
N VAL A 267 -14.23 -35.92 -7.85
CA VAL A 267 -13.24 -35.12 -8.57
C VAL A 267 -13.90 -34.28 -9.66
N THR A 268 -13.52 -33.00 -9.68
CA THR A 268 -13.48 -31.98 -10.76
C THR A 268 -14.24 -30.72 -10.38
N GLN A 269 -13.51 -29.65 -10.02
CA GLN A 269 -13.81 -28.23 -10.31
C GLN A 269 -12.53 -27.40 -9.99
N PRO A 270 -12.27 -26.28 -10.69
CA PRO A 270 -10.93 -25.74 -10.90
C PRO A 270 -10.31 -25.03 -9.68
N PHE A 271 -8.99 -25.19 -9.57
CA PHE A 271 -8.05 -24.48 -8.69
C PHE A 271 -8.36 -22.98 -8.59
N SER A 272 -8.53 -22.45 -7.37
CA SER A 272 -8.14 -21.10 -6.88
C SER A 272 -9.05 -20.66 -5.71
N VAL A 273 -8.80 -21.14 -4.50
CA VAL A 273 -9.22 -20.50 -3.23
C VAL A 273 -8.29 -21.02 -2.13
N CYS A 274 -7.88 -20.17 -1.18
CA CYS A 274 -7.44 -20.66 0.13
C CYS A 274 -8.54 -21.58 0.69
N GLN A 275 -8.19 -22.79 1.12
CA GLN A 275 -9.16 -23.66 1.80
C GLN A 275 -9.34 -23.14 3.23
N THR A 276 -10.08 -22.03 3.37
CA THR A 276 -10.51 -21.54 4.67
C THR A 276 -11.50 -22.53 5.27
N THR A 277 -11.27 -22.95 6.51
CA THR A 277 -12.06 -23.96 7.23
C THR A 277 -13.47 -23.51 7.64
N GLY A 278 -14.06 -22.51 6.96
CA GLY A 278 -15.47 -22.15 7.10
C GLY A 278 -15.78 -20.73 7.57
N PHE A 279 -14.79 -19.85 7.71
CA PHE A 279 -15.00 -18.47 8.18
C PHE A 279 -15.12 -17.45 7.04
N LYS A 280 -16.21 -17.53 6.25
CA LYS A 280 -16.51 -16.49 5.25
C LYS A 280 -17.09 -15.25 5.96
N ASN A 281 -16.51 -14.07 5.72
CA ASN A 281 -16.96 -12.77 6.23
C ASN A 281 -16.87 -12.63 7.76
N SER A 282 -15.77 -13.09 8.36
CA SER A 282 -15.58 -13.06 9.81
C SER A 282 -14.35 -12.21 10.18
N ASN A 283 -14.43 -11.52 11.33
CA ASN A 283 -13.28 -10.86 11.96
C ASN A 283 -12.36 -11.87 12.67
N ARG A 284 -12.60 -13.17 12.53
CA ARG A 284 -11.77 -14.24 13.07
C ARG A 284 -10.85 -14.77 11.99
N ILE A 285 -9.59 -15.01 12.35
CA ILE A 285 -8.64 -15.65 11.44
C ILE A 285 -8.68 -17.14 11.66
N ASP A 286 -8.63 -17.85 10.54
CA ASP A 286 -8.31 -19.26 10.49
C ASP A 286 -6.79 -19.44 10.58
N ILE A 287 -6.31 -19.85 11.77
CA ILE A 287 -4.88 -20.05 12.04
C ILE A 287 -4.29 -21.21 11.23
N ASP A 288 -5.13 -22.17 10.85
CA ASP A 288 -4.75 -23.36 10.09
C ASP A 288 -5.07 -23.21 8.60
N ALA A 289 -5.41 -21.99 8.15
CA ALA A 289 -5.57 -21.69 6.74
C ALA A 289 -4.28 -22.04 5.98
N VAL A 290 -4.45 -22.58 4.78
CA VAL A 290 -3.34 -22.93 3.89
C VAL A 290 -3.25 -21.95 2.72
N ASN A 291 -2.02 -21.61 2.35
CA ASN A 291 -1.74 -20.83 1.15
C ASN A 291 -1.94 -21.67 -0.13
N ALA A 292 -1.67 -21.09 -1.31
CA ALA A 292 -1.80 -21.81 -2.59
C ALA A 292 -0.86 -23.03 -2.74
N LEU A 293 0.21 -23.10 -1.93
CA LEU A 293 1.12 -24.25 -1.85
C LEU A 293 0.66 -25.29 -0.82
N GLY A 294 -0.44 -25.05 -0.10
CA GLY A 294 -0.93 -25.91 0.98
C GLY A 294 -0.18 -25.74 2.31
N GLU A 295 0.67 -24.73 2.43
CA GLU A 295 1.45 -24.46 3.65
C GLU A 295 0.61 -23.67 4.64
N THR A 296 0.64 -24.05 5.93
CA THR A 296 0.06 -23.27 7.03
C THR A 296 1.03 -22.21 7.55
N CYS A 297 0.53 -21.22 8.30
CA CYS A 297 1.40 -20.25 8.95
C CYS A 297 2.39 -20.91 9.93
N LEU A 298 2.00 -22.01 10.58
CA LEU A 298 2.87 -22.81 11.45
C LEU A 298 3.97 -23.52 10.66
N TYR A 299 3.66 -24.03 9.46
CA TYR A 299 4.67 -24.60 8.56
C TYR A 299 5.76 -23.56 8.22
N LEU A 300 5.36 -22.34 7.87
CA LEU A 300 6.30 -21.25 7.54
C LEU A 300 7.20 -20.91 8.74
N ALA A 301 6.62 -20.77 9.93
CA ALA A 301 7.37 -20.47 11.15
C ALA A 301 8.42 -21.54 11.50
N VAL A 302 8.10 -22.82 11.30
CA VAL A 302 9.03 -23.94 11.50
C VAL A 302 10.12 -23.96 10.43
N ARG A 303 9.76 -23.73 9.16
CA ARG A 303 10.71 -23.69 8.04
C ARG A 303 11.78 -22.61 8.24
N ASP A 304 11.36 -21.45 8.73
CA ASP A 304 12.20 -20.28 8.95
C ASP A 304 12.92 -20.32 10.31
N ALA A 305 12.72 -21.40 11.10
CA ALA A 305 13.35 -21.68 12.39
C ALA A 305 13.07 -20.63 13.48
N SER A 306 11.88 -20.02 13.45
CA SER A 306 11.49 -18.99 14.41
C SER A 306 10.80 -19.58 15.64
N GLU A 307 11.60 -20.07 16.60
CA GLU A 307 11.10 -20.74 17.82
C GLU A 307 10.05 -19.91 18.59
N ALA A 308 10.27 -18.60 18.72
CA ALA A 308 9.36 -17.71 19.43
C ALA A 308 7.99 -17.57 18.72
N ILE A 309 8.00 -17.53 17.38
CA ILE A 309 6.77 -17.47 16.57
C ILE A 309 6.05 -18.82 16.61
N VAL A 310 6.79 -19.94 16.49
CA VAL A 310 6.24 -21.29 16.63
C VAL A 310 5.56 -21.46 18.00
N ALA A 311 6.21 -21.05 19.08
CA ALA A 311 5.64 -21.12 20.42
C ALA A 311 4.37 -20.26 20.56
N THR A 312 4.33 -19.10 19.91
CA THR A 312 3.17 -18.20 19.92
C THR A 312 1.99 -18.77 19.12
N LEU A 313 2.24 -19.33 17.94
CA LEU A 313 1.21 -19.97 17.11
C LEU A 313 0.64 -21.22 17.79
N LEU A 314 1.48 -22.05 18.40
CA LEU A 314 1.03 -23.22 19.18
C LEU A 314 0.20 -22.80 20.39
N ARG A 315 0.59 -21.71 21.09
CA ARG A 315 -0.20 -21.15 22.20
C ARG A 315 -1.55 -20.60 21.73
N ALA A 316 -1.63 -20.12 20.48
CA ALA A 316 -2.87 -19.66 19.86
C ALA A 316 -3.76 -20.81 19.33
N GLY A 317 -3.27 -22.06 19.37
CA GLY A 317 -4.03 -23.26 18.97
C GLY A 317 -3.77 -23.75 17.55
N ALA A 318 -2.67 -23.34 16.91
CA ALA A 318 -2.29 -23.85 15.59
C ALA A 318 -2.08 -25.37 15.61
N ASN A 319 -2.65 -26.08 14.64
CA ASN A 319 -2.55 -27.52 14.55
C ASN A 319 -1.24 -27.93 13.83
N PRO A 320 -0.31 -28.65 14.50
CA PRO A 320 0.94 -29.11 13.89
C PRO A 320 0.75 -30.19 12.81
N ARG A 321 -0.47 -30.71 12.66
CA ARG A 321 -0.87 -31.68 11.64
C ARG A 321 -1.70 -31.06 10.51
N ALA A 322 -1.92 -29.74 10.53
CA ALA A 322 -2.53 -29.02 9.43
C ALA A 322 -1.43 -28.57 8.44
N GLY A 323 -1.60 -28.93 7.17
CA GLY A 323 -0.63 -28.63 6.11
C GLY A 323 -0.88 -29.43 4.84
N THR A 324 0.14 -29.50 3.99
CA THR A 324 0.09 -30.24 2.72
C THR A 324 -0.10 -31.74 2.94
N THR A 325 -0.60 -32.46 1.94
CA THR A 325 -0.77 -33.92 1.98
C THR A 325 0.54 -34.67 2.21
N ASP A 326 1.67 -34.05 1.84
CA ASP A 326 2.97 -34.72 1.79
C ASP A 326 3.89 -34.29 2.97
N TYR A 327 3.77 -33.04 3.44
CA TYR A 327 4.62 -32.48 4.49
C TYR A 327 3.81 -31.64 5.49
N PHE A 328 3.82 -32.08 6.75
CA PHE A 328 3.28 -31.34 7.89
C PHE A 328 4.37 -30.52 8.59
N PRO A 329 4.00 -29.46 9.34
CA PRO A 329 4.95 -28.69 10.16
C PRO A 329 5.88 -29.57 11.01
N ILE A 330 5.36 -30.67 11.57
CA ILE A 330 6.16 -31.61 12.37
C ILE A 330 7.23 -32.35 11.56
N HIS A 331 6.97 -32.67 10.28
CA HIS A 331 7.97 -33.32 9.43
C HIS A 331 9.16 -32.39 9.16
N VAL A 332 8.88 -31.10 8.91
CA VAL A 332 9.92 -30.07 8.71
C VAL A 332 10.73 -29.84 9.98
N ALA A 333 10.09 -29.82 11.15
CA ALA A 333 10.77 -29.69 12.43
C ALA A 333 11.78 -30.83 12.65
N VAL A 334 11.38 -32.07 12.37
CA VAL A 334 12.25 -33.26 12.51
C VAL A 334 13.41 -33.24 11.51
N GLU A 335 13.20 -32.76 10.28
CA GLU A 335 14.27 -32.64 9.29
C GLU A 335 15.32 -31.59 9.70
N LYS A 336 14.88 -30.47 10.28
CA LYS A 336 15.77 -29.41 10.80
C LYS A 336 16.56 -29.82 12.04
N ASP A 337 15.96 -30.67 12.89
CA ASP A 337 16.59 -31.19 14.11
C ASP A 337 17.61 -32.31 13.82
N ARG A 338 17.65 -32.86 12.59
CA ARG A 338 18.74 -33.75 12.20
C ARG A 338 20.03 -32.94 12.14
N PRO A 339 20.99 -33.16 13.06
CA PRO A 339 22.28 -32.50 12.95
C PRO A 339 22.92 -32.91 11.62
N CYS A 340 23.63 -31.99 10.96
CA CYS A 340 24.48 -32.23 9.79
C CYS A 340 25.65 -33.20 10.07
N ASN A 341 25.42 -34.32 10.76
CA ASN A 341 26.42 -35.30 11.19
C ASN A 341 26.39 -36.59 10.35
N GLU A 342 25.72 -36.62 9.20
CA GLU A 342 25.82 -37.74 8.23
C GLU A 342 26.38 -37.29 6.87
N ALA A 343 27.24 -36.27 6.88
CA ALA A 343 28.08 -35.92 5.73
C ALA A 343 29.56 -35.99 6.13
N MET A 344 30.03 -37.17 6.52
CA MET A 344 31.39 -37.71 6.32
C MET A 344 31.55 -38.99 7.15
N SER A 345 31.27 -40.15 6.55
CA SER A 345 31.85 -41.43 6.96
C SER A 345 32.18 -42.25 5.73
#